data_AF-I0IKQ6-F1
#
_entry.id   AF-I0IKQ6-F1
#
_cell.length_a   1.000
_cell.length_b   1.000
_cell.length_c   1.000
_cell.angle_alpha   90.00
_cell.angle_beta   90.00
_cell.angle_gamma   90.00
#
_symmetry.space_group_name_H-M   'P 1'
#
loop_
_entity.id
_entity.type
_entity.pdbx_description
1 polymer ?
#
loop_
_entity_poly.entity_id
_entity_poly.type
_entity_poly.pdbx_seq_one_letter_code
_entity_poly.pdbx_strand_id
1 'polypeptide(L)'
;MARKNGENRGIRELPPGSGIWWVDIWHEGKRIRKKVGSKSAARATCDRLKTESREGRLVPRPVKKYDPTFRELAEMYAQYAKIHHKR
;
A
#
# COMPACT_ATOMS: atom_id res chain seq x y z
N MET A 1 -23.67 10.02 18.32
CA MET A 1 -23.98 11.10 17.36
C MET A 1 -23.01 11.04 16.19
N ALA A 2 -23.48 10.61 15.01
CA ALA A 2 -22.68 10.75 13.78
C ALA A 2 -22.57 12.24 13.42
N ARG A 3 -21.35 12.75 13.23
CA ARG A 3 -21.12 14.16 12.88
C ARG A 3 -21.71 14.46 11.49
N LYS A 4 -22.32 15.64 11.33
CA LYS A 4 -23.13 16.12 10.18
C LYS A 4 -22.50 16.01 8.78
N ASN A 5 -21.23 15.58 8.65
CA ASN A 5 -20.48 15.44 7.38
C ASN A 5 -19.62 14.16 7.32
N GLY A 6 -20.02 13.10 8.04
CA GLY A 6 -19.25 11.84 8.12
C GLY A 6 -18.99 11.16 6.77
N GLU A 7 -19.91 11.31 5.81
CA GLU A 7 -19.85 10.66 4.50
C GLU A 7 -18.69 11.13 3.62
N ASN A 8 -18.31 12.40 3.72
CA ASN A 8 -17.23 12.97 2.91
C ASN A 8 -15.87 12.98 3.62
N ARG A 9 -15.74 12.29 4.77
CA ARG A 9 -14.45 12.18 5.47
C ARG A 9 -13.43 11.48 4.57
N GLY A 10 -12.32 12.19 4.32
CA GLY A 10 -11.20 11.70 3.52
C GLY A 10 -11.25 12.11 2.04
N ILE A 11 -12.29 12.81 1.58
CA ILE A 11 -12.39 13.29 0.20
C ILE A 11 -12.32 14.81 0.19
N ARG A 12 -11.40 15.38 -0.58
CA ARG A 12 -11.27 16.83 -0.71
C ARG A 12 -10.79 17.24 -2.09
N GLU A 13 -11.19 18.44 -2.48
CA GLU A 13 -10.77 19.05 -3.74
C GLU A 13 -9.49 19.86 -3.51
N LEU A 14 -8.47 19.65 -4.34
CA LEU A 14 -7.21 20.39 -4.29
C LEU A 14 -6.66 20.61 -5.71
N PRO A 15 -6.56 21.88 -6.19
CA PRO A 15 -7.09 23.14 -5.61
C PRO A 15 -8.63 23.20 -5.61
N PRO A 16 -9.28 23.97 -4.72
CA PRO A 16 -10.74 24.14 -4.73
C PRO A 16 -11.23 24.75 -6.06
N GLY A 17 -12.31 24.21 -6.62
CA GLY A 17 -12.84 24.62 -7.94
C GLY A 17 -12.10 24.07 -9.16
N SER A 18 -11.07 23.22 -8.99
CA SER A 18 -10.32 22.60 -10.09
C SER A 18 -10.99 21.38 -10.70
N GLY A 19 -12.01 20.83 -10.03
CA GLY A 19 -12.59 19.53 -10.38
C GLY A 19 -11.68 18.35 -10.07
N ILE A 20 -10.53 18.57 -9.41
CA ILE A 20 -9.57 17.53 -9.01
C ILE A 20 -9.78 17.15 -7.55
N TRP A 21 -10.32 15.96 -7.38
CA TRP A 21 -10.61 15.36 -6.10
C TRP A 21 -9.50 14.39 -5.69
N TRP A 22 -9.18 14.45 -4.41
CA TRP A 22 -8.17 13.66 -3.74
C TRP A 22 -8.82 12.86 -2.62
N VAL A 23 -8.35 11.63 -2.45
CA VAL A 23 -8.73 10.75 -1.36
C VAL A 23 -7.53 10.60 -0.43
N ASP A 24 -7.72 10.96 0.84
CA ASP A 24 -6.77 10.73 1.93
C ASP A 24 -7.28 9.57 2.79
N ILE A 25 -6.45 8.55 2.96
CA ILE A 25 -6.68 7.44 3.88
C ILE A 25 -5.48 7.24 4.80
N TRP A 26 -5.75 6.85 6.03
CA TRP A 26 -4.74 6.40 6.98
C TRP A 26 -4.72 4.88 7.02
N HIS A 27 -3.57 4.28 6.77
CA HIS A 27 -3.37 2.84 6.82
C HIS A 27 -1.98 2.55 7.39
N GLU A 28 -1.90 1.66 8.38
CA GLU A 28 -0.64 1.28 9.05
C GLU A 28 0.20 2.49 9.52
N GLY A 29 -0.46 3.51 10.08
CA GLY A 29 0.20 4.73 10.56
C GLY A 29 0.71 5.67 9.45
N LYS A 30 0.55 5.31 8.17
CA LYS A 30 0.94 6.14 7.02
C LYS A 30 -0.28 6.80 6.39
N ARG A 31 -0.10 8.04 5.96
CA ARG A 31 -1.09 8.78 5.17
C ARG A 31 -0.87 8.49 3.70
N ILE A 32 -1.85 7.86 3.06
CA ILE A 32 -1.86 7.60 1.61
C ILE A 32 -2.82 8.59 0.98
N ARG A 33 -2.33 9.31 -0.04
CA ARG A 33 -3.11 10.28 -0.79
C ARG A 33 -3.18 9.87 -2.26
N LYS A 34 -4.40 9.77 -2.80
CA LYS A 34 -4.63 9.38 -4.19
C LYS A 34 -5.42 10.44 -4.95
N LYS A 35 -4.92 10.87 -6.11
CA LYS A 35 -5.62 11.76 -7.04
C LYS A 35 -6.62 10.94 -7.86
N VAL A 36 -7.89 11.34 -7.91
CA VAL A 36 -8.97 10.54 -8.51
C VAL A 36 -9.72 11.30 -9.62
N GLY A 37 -9.56 12.62 -9.71
CA GLY A 37 -10.26 13.41 -10.72
C GLY A 37 -11.64 13.78 -10.21
N SER A 38 -12.72 13.16 -10.68
CA SER A 38 -14.10 13.57 -10.36
C SER A 38 -14.55 13.25 -8.93
N LYS A 39 -15.55 14.00 -8.43
CA LYS A 39 -16.13 13.82 -7.08
C LYS A 39 -16.75 12.44 -6.88
N SER A 40 -17.47 11.95 -7.87
CA SER A 40 -18.13 10.63 -7.83
C SER A 40 -17.10 9.50 -7.79
N ALA A 41 -16.06 9.58 -8.62
CA ALA A 41 -14.97 8.63 -8.62
C ALA A 41 -14.19 8.66 -7.29
N ALA A 42 -14.01 9.85 -6.69
CA ALA A 42 -13.37 9.98 -5.38
C ALA A 42 -14.17 9.30 -4.26
N ARG A 43 -15.51 9.35 -4.31
CA ARG A 43 -16.38 8.62 -3.36
C ARG A 43 -16.23 7.11 -3.51
N ALA A 44 -16.40 6.58 -4.72
CA ALA A 44 -16.24 5.15 -4.99
C ALA A 44 -14.84 4.64 -4.60
N THR A 45 -13.79 5.43 -4.88
CA THR A 45 -12.41 5.09 -4.51
C THR A 45 -12.21 5.12 -3.01
N CYS A 46 -12.79 6.08 -2.29
CA CYS A 46 -12.71 6.14 -0.83
C CYS A 46 -13.35 4.91 -0.18
N ASP A 47 -14.51 4.48 -0.66
CA ASP A 47 -15.20 3.31 -0.12
C ASP A 47 -14.42 2.02 -0.41
N ARG A 48 -13.92 1.86 -1.64
CA ARG A 48 -13.02 0.75 -2.00
C ARG A 48 -11.77 0.72 -1.12
N LEU A 49 -11.10 1.86 -0.94
CA LEU A 49 -9.90 1.95 -0.10
C LEU A 49 -10.21 1.67 1.38
N LYS A 50 -11.37 2.06 1.90
CA LYS A 50 -11.76 1.68 3.27
C LYS A 50 -11.92 0.16 3.40
N THR A 51 -12.53 -0.49 2.41
CA THR A 51 -12.68 -1.95 2.36
C THR A 51 -11.32 -2.63 2.28
N GLU A 52 -10.46 -2.23 1.33
CA GLU A 52 -9.10 -2.77 1.18
C GLU A 52 -8.23 -2.53 2.43
N SER A 53 -8.44 -1.42 3.14
CA SER A 53 -7.75 -1.13 4.41
C SER A 53 -8.19 -2.09 5.52
N ARG A 54 -9.49 -2.38 5.61
CA ARG A 54 -10.05 -3.40 6.53
C ARG A 54 -9.57 -4.80 6.20
N GLU A 55 -9.41 -5.11 4.91
CA GLU A 55 -8.87 -6.38 4.43
C GLU A 55 -7.33 -6.47 4.55
N GLY A 56 -6.64 -5.38 4.88
CA GLY A 56 -5.18 -5.35 4.97
C GLY A 56 -4.45 -5.50 3.62
N ARG A 57 -5.11 -5.09 2.51
CA ARG A 57 -4.65 -5.21 1.12
C ARG A 57 -4.35 -3.87 0.43
N LEU A 58 -4.58 -2.74 1.12
CA LEU A 58 -4.52 -1.38 0.54
C LEU A 58 -3.19 -1.02 -0.13
N VAL A 59 -2.11 -1.59 0.38
CA VAL A 59 -0.78 -1.49 -0.20
C VAL A 59 -0.42 -2.91 -0.59
N PRO A 60 0.08 -3.18 -1.83
CA PRO A 60 0.75 -4.44 -2.05
C PRO A 60 1.83 -4.51 -0.98
N ARG A 61 1.68 -5.44 -0.03
CA ARG A 61 2.70 -5.64 1.01
C ARG A 61 4.01 -5.78 0.24
N PRO A 62 5.04 -4.97 0.52
CA PRO A 62 6.32 -5.20 -0.10
C PRO A 62 6.66 -6.66 0.17
N VAL A 63 6.72 -7.47 -0.89
CA VAL A 63 7.11 -8.86 -0.77
C VAL A 63 8.47 -8.79 -0.10
N LYS A 64 8.58 -9.32 1.11
CA LYS A 64 9.83 -9.25 1.88
C LYS A 64 10.87 -9.89 0.97
N LYS A 65 11.79 -9.08 0.42
CA LYS A 65 12.87 -9.63 -0.39
C LYS A 65 13.63 -10.59 0.53
N TYR A 66 13.89 -11.79 0.04
CA TYR A 66 14.72 -12.72 0.78
C TYR A 66 16.15 -12.16 0.74
N ASP A 67 16.55 -11.54 1.85
CA ASP A 67 17.90 -11.04 2.06
C ASP A 67 18.64 -12.06 2.93
N PRO A 68 19.34 -13.05 2.33
CA PRO A 68 20.01 -14.10 3.09
C PRO A 68 21.12 -13.51 3.94
N THR A 69 21.33 -14.10 5.11
CA THR A 69 22.50 -13.76 5.93
C THR A 69 23.79 -14.29 5.28
N PHE A 70 24.94 -13.73 5.67
CA PHE A 70 26.23 -14.23 5.22
C PHE A 70 26.40 -15.73 5.48
N ARG A 71 25.91 -16.21 6.63
CA ARG A 71 25.95 -17.63 7.00
C ARG A 71 25.15 -18.49 6.02
N GLU A 72 23.92 -18.09 5.70
CA GLU A 72 23.06 -18.81 4.75
C GLU A 72 23.71 -18.83 3.35
N LEU A 73 24.29 -17.72 2.89
CA LEU A 73 25.04 -17.66 1.64
C LEU A 73 26.25 -18.61 1.63
N ALA A 74 27.02 -18.64 2.71
CA ALA A 74 28.19 -19.52 2.84
C ALA A 74 27.80 -21.00 2.84
N GLU A 75 26.72 -21.37 3.53
CA GLU A 75 26.18 -22.72 3.55
C GLU A 75 25.67 -23.15 2.16
N MET A 76 24.93 -22.27 1.47
CA MET A 76 24.48 -22.50 0.08
C MET A 76 25.67 -22.72 -0.86
N TYR A 77 26.72 -21.89 -0.74
CA TYR A 77 27.92 -22.03 -1.57
C TYR A 77 28.68 -23.33 -1.27
N ALA A 78 28.80 -23.71 0.00
CA ALA A 78 29.45 -24.98 0.38
C ALA A 78 28.69 -26.20 -0.18
N GLN A 79 27.36 -26.17 -0.19
CA GLN A 79 26.54 -27.20 -0.84
C GLN A 79 26.76 -27.25 -2.35
N TYR A 80 26.72 -26.08 -3.01
CA TYR A 80 27.01 -25.94 -4.43
C TYR A 80 28.40 -26.52 -4.79
N ALA A 81 29.42 -26.18 -3.99
CA ALA A 81 30.78 -26.63 -4.23
C ALA A 81 30.96 -28.15 -4.07
N LYS A 82 30.23 -28.81 -3.17
CA LYS A 82 30.25 -30.28 -3.07
C LYS A 82 29.71 -30.99 -4.31
N ILE A 83 28.78 -30.35 -5.02
CA ILE A 83 28.14 -30.90 -6.21
C ILE A 83 28.99 -30.63 -7.45
N HIS A 84 29.51 -29.40 -7.59
CA HIS A 84 30.15 -28.92 -8.81
C HIS A 84 31.69 -28.90 -8.77
N HIS A 85 32.29 -28.89 -7.59
CA HIS A 85 33.75 -28.89 -7.38
C HIS A 85 34.23 -30.20 -6.74
N LYS A 86 33.68 -31.33 -7.18
CA LYS A 86 34.30 -32.63 -6.91
C LYS A 86 35.65 -32.69 -7.63
N ARG A 87 36.73 -32.69 -6.86
CA ARG A 87 38.01 -33.28 -7.28
C ARG A 87 37.91 -34.80 -7.23
#